data_AF-A0A957U722-F1
#
_entry.id   AF-A0A957U722-F1
#
_cell.length_a   1.000
_cell.length_b   1.000
_cell.length_c   1.000
_cell.angle_alpha   90.00
_cell.angle_beta   90.00
_cell.angle_gamma   90.00
#
_symmetry.space_group_name_H-M   'P 1'
#
loop_
_entity.id
_entity.type
_entity.pdbx_description
1 polymer ?
#
loop_
_entity_poly.entity_id
_entity_poly.type
_entity_poly.pdbx_seq_one_letter_code
_entity_poly.pdbx_strand_id
1 'polypeptide(L)'
;YSGQLFVVTTAGEVPVNLAVTVKARAFWPFLVLLAGLGLGIGLSTYRKSGRRRDQVLMRIGELHTTMEADPKLATTVGIAFRQNIDRVLLDAQVALHAADWAGASGKADAAQALYVTWTKYADDWANYSQVVDELAARIKPIDTPFMRDVRRGLDDAVAAAPTQEDPASLKTSLEKLVRYEAENKQADDALVQMKQLIGLLPARLDKQKEVRDAFQEKLAGYLKVLDSLRPVSDPDYATKFEQLMTGVGADINEIKGALETTSTARKAGDQEGEDVSSYGVNPLAAMAVPPVGQPIGKQEADKAMRNLRWFWIGSYAVALTLLALAGFNELYVTKLTFGATPWADYAALLAWGFGAEATRAAVTEVVRNWEIPFGQN
;
A
#
# COMPACT_ATOMS: atom_id res chain seq x y z
N TYR A 1 38.19 -58.42 15.50
CA TYR A 1 38.57 -59.84 15.59
C TYR A 1 39.15 -60.06 16.98
N SER A 2 38.63 -61.04 17.74
CA SER A 2 39.13 -61.38 19.07
C SER A 2 39.82 -62.75 18.98
N GLY A 3 41.11 -62.79 19.30
CA GLY A 3 41.88 -64.02 19.36
C GLY A 3 42.60 -64.14 20.70
N GLN A 4 42.84 -65.38 21.13
CA GLN A 4 43.68 -65.66 22.29
C GLN A 4 45.08 -66.03 21.82
N LEU A 5 46.07 -65.29 22.29
CA LEU A 5 47.48 -65.58 22.06
C LEU A 5 48.02 -66.18 23.36
N PHE A 6 48.40 -67.45 23.32
CA PHE A 6 48.98 -68.12 24.48
C PHE A 6 50.48 -67.83 24.51
N VAL A 7 50.93 -67.14 25.55
CA VAL A 7 52.37 -66.91 25.77
C VAL A 7 52.86 -67.97 26.73
N VAL A 8 53.72 -68.86 26.24
CA VAL A 8 54.33 -69.92 27.05
C VAL A 8 55.49 -69.30 27.83
N THR A 9 55.35 -69.22 29.16
CA THR A 9 56.43 -68.79 30.07
C THR A 9 56.93 -69.97 30.89
N THR A 10 58.08 -69.85 31.54
CA THR A 10 58.63 -70.89 32.42
C THR A 10 57.72 -71.23 33.61
N ALA A 11 56.68 -70.43 33.88
CA ALA A 11 55.68 -70.63 34.93
C ALA A 11 54.33 -71.16 34.43
N GLY A 12 54.16 -71.40 33.12
CA GLY A 12 52.92 -71.90 32.50
C GLY A 12 52.43 -71.05 31.32
N GLU A 13 51.34 -71.50 30.69
CA GLU A 13 50.68 -70.79 29.59
C GLU A 13 49.75 -69.69 30.13
N VAL A 14 50.02 -68.43 29.79
CA VAL A 14 49.13 -67.31 30.13
C VAL A 14 48.38 -66.88 28.87
N PRO A 15 47.04 -66.95 28.84
CA PRO A 15 46.26 -66.46 27.71
C PRO A 15 46.25 -64.93 27.70
N VAL A 16 46.84 -64.34 26.67
CA VAL A 16 46.74 -62.91 26.40
C VAL A 16 45.61 -62.69 25.39
N ASN A 17 44.53 -62.07 25.85
CA ASN A 17 43.40 -61.71 24.98
C ASN A 17 43.82 -60.56 24.06
N LEU A 18 43.94 -60.83 22.76
CA LEU A 18 44.26 -59.82 21.76
C LEU A 18 42.98 -59.40 21.03
N ALA A 19 42.57 -58.15 21.25
CA ALA A 19 41.48 -57.54 20.52
C ALA A 19 42.03 -56.73 19.34
N VAL A 20 41.95 -57.28 18.12
CA VAL A 20 42.31 -56.58 16.90
C VAL A 20 41.07 -55.85 16.38
N THR A 21 41.05 -54.53 16.50
CA THR A 21 40.00 -53.68 15.94
C THR A 21 40.51 -53.04 14.65
N VAL A 22 39.73 -53.19 13.58
CA VAL A 22 40.03 -52.52 12.30
C VAL A 22 39.32 -51.19 12.32
N LYS A 23 40.09 -50.10 12.23
CA LYS A 23 39.56 -48.74 12.21
C LYS A 23 38.59 -48.57 11.04
N ALA A 24 37.42 -48.00 11.31
CA ALA A 24 36.44 -47.73 10.27
C ALA A 24 37.02 -46.80 9.19
N ARG A 25 36.63 -47.00 7.92
CA ARG A 25 37.11 -46.20 6.79
C ARG A 25 36.67 -44.74 6.94
N ALA A 26 37.61 -43.81 6.78
CA ALA A 26 37.48 -42.36 7.02
C ALA A 26 36.25 -41.68 6.40
N PHE A 27 35.74 -42.21 5.29
CA PHE A 27 34.60 -41.66 4.56
C PHE A 27 33.30 -41.60 5.39
N TRP A 28 32.96 -42.66 6.13
CA TRP A 28 31.71 -42.72 6.91
C TRP A 28 31.68 -41.75 8.10
N PRO A 29 32.74 -41.67 8.93
CA PRO A 29 32.86 -40.66 9.99
C PRO A 29 32.74 -39.23 9.47
N PHE A 30 33.33 -38.94 8.31
CA PHE A 30 33.27 -37.62 7.69
C PHE A 30 31.83 -37.27 7.24
N LEU A 31 31.10 -38.20 6.62
CA LEU A 31 29.71 -37.97 6.24
C LEU A 31 28.79 -37.73 7.44
N VAL A 32 28.95 -38.48 8.53
CA VAL A 32 28.15 -38.31 9.75
C VAL A 32 28.42 -36.94 10.40
N LEU A 33 29.68 -36.50 10.40
CA LEU A 33 30.03 -35.17 10.86
C LEU A 33 29.38 -34.09 9.98
N LEU A 34 29.44 -34.21 8.65
CA LEU A 34 28.77 -33.28 7.73
C LEU A 34 27.25 -33.26 7.93
N ALA A 35 26.63 -34.41 8.22
CA ALA A 35 25.20 -34.49 8.51
C ALA A 35 24.85 -33.76 9.82
N GLY A 36 25.61 -33.97 10.90
CA GLY A 36 25.42 -33.25 12.16
C GLY A 36 25.57 -31.73 12.02
N LEU A 37 26.54 -31.30 11.21
CA LEU A 37 26.78 -29.91 10.86
C LEU A 37 25.61 -29.31 10.04
N GLY A 38 25.14 -30.02 9.02
CA GLY A 38 24.01 -29.62 8.19
C GLY A 38 22.71 -29.49 8.99
N LEU A 39 22.46 -30.41 9.93
CA LEU A 39 21.32 -30.35 10.84
C LEU A 39 21.40 -29.15 11.79
N GLY A 40 22.59 -28.85 12.34
CA GLY A 40 22.81 -27.68 13.19
C GLY A 40 22.53 -26.36 12.45
N ILE A 41 23.02 -26.24 11.22
CA ILE A 41 22.79 -25.06 10.36
C ILE A 41 21.31 -24.94 10.00
N GLY A 42 20.66 -26.04 9.61
CA GLY A 42 19.24 -26.05 9.25
C GLY A 42 18.36 -25.60 10.41
N LEU A 43 18.60 -26.13 11.61
CA LEU A 43 17.83 -25.79 12.81
C LEU A 43 18.08 -24.34 13.28
N SER A 44 19.32 -23.87 13.23
CA SER A 44 19.70 -22.50 13.60
C SER A 44 19.09 -21.47 12.64
N THR A 45 19.17 -21.73 11.33
CA THR A 45 18.62 -20.86 10.29
C THR A 45 17.09 -20.81 10.37
N TYR A 46 16.44 -21.95 10.60
CA TYR A 46 14.99 -22.03 10.81
C TYR A 46 14.55 -21.28 12.08
N ARG A 47 15.26 -21.45 13.20
CA ARG A 47 14.92 -20.78 14.46
C ARG A 47 15.06 -19.26 14.38
N LYS A 48 16.07 -18.75 13.67
CA LYS A 48 16.31 -17.31 13.53
C LYS A 48 15.45 -16.65 12.44
N SER A 49 15.23 -17.32 11.31
CA SER A 49 14.54 -16.72 10.15
C SER A 49 13.16 -17.32 9.87
N GLY A 50 12.99 -18.64 10.02
CA GLY A 50 11.73 -19.34 9.75
C GLY A 50 10.59 -18.88 10.66
N ARG A 51 10.82 -18.86 11.98
CA ARG A 51 9.77 -18.43 12.93
C ARG A 51 9.29 -16.99 12.68
N ARG A 52 10.20 -16.07 12.37
CA ARG A 52 9.85 -14.66 12.11
C ARG A 52 9.05 -14.53 10.82
N ARG A 53 9.46 -15.23 9.77
CA ARG A 53 8.71 -15.30 8.51
C ARG A 53 7.30 -15.83 8.74
N ASP A 54 7.17 -16.95 9.43
CA ASP A 54 5.88 -17.62 9.63
C ASP A 54 4.94 -16.75 10.47
N GLN A 55 5.46 -16.03 11.47
CA GLN A 55 4.66 -15.08 12.26
C GLN A 55 4.12 -13.93 11.41
N VAL A 56 4.93 -13.34 10.53
CA VAL A 56 4.46 -12.26 9.64
C VAL A 56 3.43 -12.80 8.64
N LEU A 57 3.68 -13.97 8.04
CA LEU A 57 2.73 -14.60 7.11
C LEU A 57 1.40 -14.93 7.79
N MET A 58 1.44 -15.45 9.02
CA MET A 58 0.24 -15.73 9.80
C MET A 58 -0.57 -14.46 10.06
N ARG A 59 0.09 -13.35 10.47
CA ARG A 59 -0.58 -12.06 10.68
C ARG A 59 -1.20 -11.51 9.40
N ILE A 60 -0.48 -11.58 8.28
CA ILE A 60 -1.01 -11.17 6.96
C ILE A 60 -2.26 -12.00 6.61
N GLY A 61 -2.21 -13.31 6.81
CA GLY A 61 -3.34 -14.21 6.52
C GLY A 61 -4.55 -13.99 7.43
N GLU A 62 -4.31 -13.77 8.73
CA GLU A 62 -5.35 -13.43 9.70
C GLU A 62 -6.02 -12.11 9.33
N LEU A 63 -5.23 -11.08 9.00
CA LEU A 63 -5.76 -9.79 8.59
C LEU A 63 -6.62 -9.90 7.33
N HIS A 64 -6.16 -10.60 6.29
CA HIS A 64 -6.97 -10.87 5.09
C HIS A 64 -8.30 -11.55 5.44
N THR A 65 -8.26 -12.58 6.28
CA THR A 65 -9.47 -13.33 6.68
C THR A 65 -10.45 -12.42 7.44
N THR A 66 -9.95 -11.58 8.35
CA THR A 66 -10.79 -10.63 9.10
C THR A 66 -11.40 -9.56 8.20
N MET A 67 -10.65 -9.06 7.22
CA MET A 67 -11.13 -8.07 6.26
C MET A 67 -12.18 -8.66 5.30
N GLU A 68 -12.01 -9.91 4.87
CA GLU A 68 -13.00 -10.60 4.03
C GLU A 68 -14.32 -10.86 4.77
N ALA A 69 -14.24 -11.07 6.09
CA ALA A 69 -15.41 -11.28 6.93
C ALA A 69 -16.17 -9.98 7.29
N ASP A 70 -15.58 -8.79 7.09
CA ASP A 70 -16.20 -7.51 7.40
C ASP A 70 -17.03 -6.96 6.21
N PRO A 71 -18.37 -7.03 6.25
CA PRO A 71 -19.20 -6.54 5.15
C PRO A 71 -19.14 -5.02 4.97
N LYS A 72 -18.76 -4.25 6.00
CA LYS A 72 -18.69 -2.78 5.92
C LYS A 72 -17.51 -2.34 5.06
N LEU A 73 -16.47 -3.17 4.90
CA LEU A 73 -15.37 -2.89 3.98
C LEU A 73 -15.78 -2.94 2.50
N ALA A 74 -16.98 -3.43 2.18
CA ALA A 74 -17.54 -3.39 0.82
C ALA A 74 -18.15 -2.02 0.46
N THR A 75 -18.26 -1.09 1.41
CA THR A 75 -18.72 0.28 1.16
C THR A 75 -17.67 1.09 0.41
N THR A 76 -18.03 2.20 -0.23
CA THR A 76 -17.12 3.05 -1.02
C THR A 76 -15.91 3.53 -0.22
N VAL A 77 -16.11 4.01 1.01
CA VAL A 77 -15.00 4.36 1.92
C VAL A 77 -14.23 3.12 2.37
N GLY A 78 -14.94 2.02 2.66
CA GLY A 78 -14.34 0.73 3.02
C GLY A 78 -13.40 0.18 1.94
N ILE A 79 -13.75 0.35 0.66
CA ILE A 79 -12.92 -0.05 -0.48
C ILE A 79 -11.60 0.73 -0.47
N ALA A 80 -11.62 2.03 -0.16
CA ALA A 80 -10.40 2.84 -0.07
C ALA A 80 -9.47 2.36 1.07
N PHE A 81 -10.02 1.99 2.22
CA PHE A 81 -9.28 1.37 3.32
C PHE A 81 -8.68 0.02 2.90
N ARG A 82 -9.50 -0.85 2.29
CA ARG A 82 -9.06 -2.16 1.80
C ARG A 82 -7.89 -2.04 0.82
N GLN A 83 -8.01 -1.17 -0.18
CA GLN A 83 -6.94 -0.94 -1.15
C GLN A 83 -5.63 -0.45 -0.51
N ASN A 84 -5.71 0.43 0.49
CA ASN A 84 -4.52 0.91 1.20
C ASN A 84 -3.89 -0.18 2.07
N ILE A 85 -4.70 -0.97 2.78
CA ILE A 85 -4.22 -2.11 3.57
C ILE A 85 -3.56 -3.13 2.64
N ASP A 86 -4.21 -3.52 1.54
CA ASP A 86 -3.69 -4.49 0.56
C ASP A 86 -2.36 -4.00 -0.05
N ARG A 87 -2.24 -2.70 -0.33
CA ARG A 87 -0.98 -2.10 -0.82
C ARG A 87 0.15 -2.24 0.21
N VAL A 88 -0.12 -1.96 1.49
CA VAL A 88 0.90 -2.08 2.55
C VAL A 88 1.24 -3.55 2.82
N LEU A 89 0.27 -4.46 2.70
CA LEU A 89 0.52 -5.90 2.80
C LEU A 89 1.36 -6.43 1.63
N LEU A 90 1.16 -5.90 0.42
CA LEU A 90 2.02 -6.21 -0.73
C LEU A 90 3.46 -5.77 -0.47
N ASP A 91 3.68 -4.56 0.07
CA ASP A 91 5.01 -4.11 0.50
C ASP A 91 5.62 -5.07 1.53
N ALA A 92 4.82 -5.54 2.50
CA ALA A 92 5.27 -6.51 3.49
C ALA A 92 5.71 -7.84 2.85
N GLN A 93 4.95 -8.34 1.86
CA GLN A 93 5.32 -9.55 1.11
C GLN A 93 6.61 -9.34 0.30
N VAL A 94 6.78 -8.19 -0.34
CA VAL A 94 8.02 -7.85 -1.05
C VAL A 94 9.21 -7.85 -0.09
N ALA A 95 9.07 -7.25 1.09
CA ALA A 95 10.10 -7.26 2.13
C ALA A 95 10.41 -8.69 2.64
N LEU A 96 9.39 -9.55 2.80
CA LEU A 96 9.58 -10.97 3.14
C LEU A 96 10.39 -11.71 2.07
N HIS A 97 10.11 -11.47 0.79
CA HIS A 97 10.86 -12.06 -0.32
C HIS A 97 12.32 -11.59 -0.37
N ALA A 98 12.57 -10.34 0.03
CA ALA A 98 13.91 -9.79 0.19
C ALA A 98 14.66 -10.28 1.46
N ALA A 99 14.01 -11.12 2.28
CA ALA A 99 14.49 -11.52 3.61
C ALA A 99 14.72 -10.34 4.58
N ASP A 100 14.05 -9.21 4.35
CA ASP A 100 13.98 -8.07 5.26
C ASP A 100 12.84 -8.28 6.27
N TRP A 101 13.13 -9.07 7.30
CA TRP A 101 12.14 -9.43 8.32
C TRP A 101 11.65 -8.22 9.14
N ALA A 102 12.54 -7.25 9.38
CA ALA A 102 12.20 -6.07 10.15
C ALA A 102 11.28 -5.15 9.33
N GLY A 103 11.60 -4.91 8.06
CA GLY A 103 10.75 -4.16 7.14
C GLY A 103 9.39 -4.83 6.93
N ALA A 104 9.38 -6.15 6.74
CA ALA A 104 8.13 -6.92 6.60
C ALA A 104 7.24 -6.82 7.84
N SER A 105 7.80 -6.97 9.04
CA SER A 105 7.06 -6.82 10.29
C SER A 105 6.51 -5.40 10.43
N GLY A 106 7.32 -4.37 10.20
CA GLY A 106 6.88 -2.98 10.32
C GLY A 106 5.77 -2.62 9.32
N LYS A 107 5.81 -3.16 8.10
CA LYS A 107 4.74 -3.01 7.11
C LYS A 107 3.47 -3.75 7.53
N ALA A 108 3.58 -4.98 8.03
CA ALA A 108 2.42 -5.70 8.56
C ALA A 108 1.78 -4.97 9.75
N ASP A 109 2.58 -4.39 10.65
CA ASP A 109 2.09 -3.59 11.77
C ASP A 109 1.40 -2.30 11.30
N ALA A 110 1.91 -1.66 10.24
CA ALA A 110 1.26 -0.50 9.61
C ALA A 110 -0.09 -0.86 8.96
N ALA A 111 -0.17 -2.00 8.26
CA ALA A 111 -1.43 -2.51 7.71
C ALA A 111 -2.45 -2.80 8.82
N GLN A 112 -2.00 -3.42 9.91
CA GLN A 112 -2.84 -3.65 11.09
C GLN A 112 -3.34 -2.34 11.71
N ALA A 113 -2.48 -1.31 11.80
CA ALA A 113 -2.86 -0.01 12.32
C ALA A 113 -3.97 0.64 11.49
N LEU A 114 -3.89 0.58 10.15
CA LEU A 114 -4.96 1.04 9.26
C LEU A 114 -6.28 0.32 9.51
N TYR A 115 -6.24 -1.01 9.70
CA TYR A 115 -7.43 -1.79 10.01
C TYR A 115 -8.00 -1.49 11.40
N VAL A 116 -7.14 -1.21 12.39
CA VAL A 116 -7.59 -0.73 13.72
C VAL A 116 -8.29 0.62 13.61
N THR A 117 -7.76 1.56 12.81
CA THR A 117 -8.42 2.85 12.55
C THR A 117 -9.78 2.67 11.89
N TRP A 118 -9.88 1.76 10.91
CA TRP A 118 -11.16 1.39 10.29
C TRP A 118 -12.16 0.87 11.32
N THR A 119 -11.78 -0.20 12.06
CA THR A 119 -12.69 -0.87 13.01
C THR A 119 -13.11 0.03 14.16
N LYS A 120 -12.23 0.94 14.63
CA LYS A 120 -12.53 1.91 15.68
C LYS A 120 -13.70 2.84 15.33
N TYR A 121 -13.86 3.19 14.07
CA TYR A 121 -14.88 4.12 13.58
C TYR A 121 -15.73 3.52 12.45
N ALA A 122 -15.89 2.18 12.43
CA ALA A 122 -16.48 1.49 11.29
C ALA A 122 -17.91 1.96 10.97
N ASP A 123 -18.71 2.31 11.99
CA ASP A 123 -20.06 2.84 11.80
C ASP A 123 -20.06 4.24 11.19
N ASP A 124 -19.17 5.13 11.64
CA ASP A 124 -19.05 6.49 11.11
C ASP A 124 -18.57 6.46 9.65
N TRP A 125 -17.57 5.64 9.34
CA TRP A 125 -17.10 5.46 7.97
C TRP A 125 -18.19 4.91 7.04
N ALA A 126 -18.96 3.93 7.51
CA ALA A 126 -20.07 3.38 6.75
C ALA A 126 -21.18 4.42 6.51
N ASN A 127 -21.50 5.24 7.51
CA ASN A 127 -22.45 6.34 7.38
C ASN A 127 -21.97 7.39 6.36
N TYR A 128 -20.69 7.78 6.41
CA TYR A 128 -20.13 8.71 5.42
C TYR A 128 -20.03 8.10 4.03
N SER A 129 -19.87 6.79 3.91
CA SER A 129 -19.94 6.13 2.61
C SER A 129 -21.31 6.30 1.94
N GLN A 130 -22.41 6.27 2.70
CA GLN A 130 -23.74 6.54 2.14
C GLN A 130 -23.83 7.97 1.61
N VAL A 131 -23.31 8.95 2.36
CA VAL A 131 -23.26 10.36 1.92
C VAL A 131 -22.41 10.52 0.66
N VAL A 132 -21.26 9.84 0.58
CA VAL A 132 -20.42 9.80 -0.62
C VAL A 132 -21.19 9.26 -1.81
N ASP A 133 -21.90 8.13 -1.64
CA ASP A 133 -22.64 7.48 -2.73
C ASP A 133 -23.80 8.34 -3.22
N GLU A 134 -24.54 8.97 -2.29
CA GLU A 134 -25.60 9.92 -2.62
C GLU A 134 -25.08 11.14 -3.38
N LEU A 135 -23.98 11.74 -2.88
CA LEU A 135 -23.38 12.91 -3.51
C LEU A 135 -22.81 12.56 -4.90
N ALA A 136 -22.14 11.42 -5.02
CA ALA A 136 -21.66 10.91 -6.30
C ALA A 136 -22.82 10.69 -7.28
N ALA A 137 -23.95 10.15 -6.83
CA ALA A 137 -25.14 9.94 -7.66
C ALA A 137 -25.75 11.27 -8.15
N ARG A 138 -25.77 12.32 -7.31
CA ARG A 138 -26.25 13.66 -7.67
C ARG A 138 -25.33 14.38 -8.66
N ILE A 139 -24.01 14.22 -8.50
CA ILE A 139 -23.00 14.86 -9.36
C ILE A 139 -22.80 14.08 -10.68
N LYS A 140 -23.04 12.76 -10.70
CA LYS A 140 -22.80 11.88 -11.87
C LYS A 140 -23.41 12.39 -13.19
N PRO A 141 -24.70 12.80 -13.25
CA PRO A 141 -25.33 13.20 -14.50
C PRO A 141 -24.88 14.57 -15.03
N ILE A 142 -24.20 15.40 -14.23
CA ILE A 142 -23.83 16.76 -14.59
C ILE A 142 -22.37 16.79 -15.07
N ASP A 143 -22.18 16.90 -16.39
CA ASP A 143 -20.84 16.99 -17.00
C ASP A 143 -20.43 18.44 -17.25
N THR A 144 -20.34 19.22 -16.17
CA THR A 144 -19.74 20.55 -16.21
C THR A 144 -18.32 20.51 -15.63
N PRO A 145 -17.40 21.38 -16.06
CA PRO A 145 -16.08 21.48 -15.47
C PRO A 145 -16.11 21.76 -13.95
N PHE A 146 -17.09 22.53 -13.48
CA PHE A 146 -17.36 22.72 -12.05
C PHE A 146 -17.61 21.39 -11.35
N MET A 147 -18.58 20.61 -11.85
CA MET A 147 -18.97 19.32 -11.24
C MET A 147 -17.90 18.25 -11.37
N ARG A 148 -17.07 18.29 -12.42
CA ARG A 148 -15.88 17.44 -12.53
C ARG A 148 -14.84 17.75 -11.45
N ASP A 149 -14.68 19.02 -11.09
CA ASP A 149 -13.78 19.41 -10.00
C ASP A 149 -14.32 18.97 -8.63
N VAL A 150 -15.63 19.14 -8.39
CA VAL A 150 -16.29 18.62 -7.17
C VAL A 150 -16.18 17.10 -7.09
N ARG A 151 -16.39 16.38 -8.21
CA ARG A 151 -16.23 14.92 -8.26
C ARG A 151 -14.80 14.50 -7.93
N ARG A 152 -13.80 15.18 -8.50
CA ARG A 152 -12.40 14.93 -8.16
C ARG A 152 -12.14 15.15 -6.67
N GLY A 153 -12.65 16.25 -6.10
CA GLY A 153 -12.53 16.50 -4.67
C GLY A 153 -13.20 15.42 -3.79
N LEU A 154 -14.30 14.84 -4.26
CA LEU A 154 -14.95 13.70 -3.60
C LEU A 154 -14.05 12.45 -3.64
N ASP A 155 -13.52 12.11 -4.82
CA ASP A 155 -12.62 10.97 -5.01
C ASP A 155 -11.35 11.12 -4.15
N ASP A 156 -10.77 12.33 -4.13
CA ASP A 156 -9.58 12.66 -3.34
C ASP A 156 -9.86 12.57 -1.83
N ALA A 157 -11.02 13.04 -1.37
CA ALA A 157 -11.42 12.94 0.03
C ALA A 157 -11.60 11.48 0.48
N VAL A 158 -12.21 10.64 -0.37
CA VAL A 158 -12.37 9.20 -0.11
C VAL A 158 -11.00 8.49 -0.12
N ALA A 159 -10.14 8.80 -1.07
CA ALA A 159 -8.80 8.22 -1.17
C ALA A 159 -7.90 8.62 0.02
N ALA A 160 -8.10 9.81 0.58
CA ALA A 160 -7.36 10.30 1.75
C ALA A 160 -7.88 9.73 3.08
N ALA A 161 -9.11 9.22 3.14
CA ALA A 161 -9.74 8.74 4.38
C ALA A 161 -8.86 7.74 5.18
N PRO A 162 -8.18 6.74 4.57
CA PRO A 162 -7.33 5.80 5.31
C PRO A 162 -6.10 6.43 5.96
N THR A 163 -5.70 7.62 5.51
CA THR A 163 -4.55 8.35 6.08
C THR A 163 -4.94 9.29 7.22
N GLN A 164 -6.25 9.45 7.47
CA GLN A 164 -6.77 10.30 8.54
C GLN A 164 -6.90 9.49 9.83
N GLU A 165 -6.58 10.12 10.96
CA GLU A 165 -6.73 9.48 12.28
C GLU A 165 -8.20 9.38 12.70
N ASP A 166 -9.05 10.28 12.18
CA ASP A 166 -10.47 10.38 12.53
C ASP A 166 -11.39 10.58 11.31
N PRO A 167 -12.69 10.26 11.46
CA PRO A 167 -13.71 10.54 10.45
C PRO A 167 -14.09 12.02 10.30
N ALA A 168 -13.70 12.88 11.25
CA ALA A 168 -14.12 14.28 11.26
C ALA A 168 -13.56 15.04 10.06
N SER A 169 -12.34 14.71 9.64
CA SER A 169 -11.71 15.28 8.46
C SER A 169 -12.45 14.94 7.16
N LEU A 170 -12.92 13.69 7.00
CA LEU A 170 -13.78 13.30 5.89
C LEU A 170 -15.13 14.04 5.95
N LYS A 171 -15.77 14.09 7.12
CA LYS A 171 -17.02 14.84 7.33
C LYS A 171 -16.91 16.28 6.86
N THR A 172 -15.89 17.01 7.32
CA THR A 172 -15.67 18.41 6.92
C THR A 172 -15.44 18.55 5.42
N SER A 173 -14.76 17.59 4.79
CA SER A 173 -14.56 17.58 3.34
C SER A 173 -15.89 17.37 2.60
N LEU A 174 -16.72 16.43 3.05
CA LEU A 174 -18.04 16.17 2.49
C LEU A 174 -18.98 17.37 2.67
N GLU A 175 -18.99 18.02 3.84
CA GLU A 175 -19.80 19.23 4.08
C GLU A 175 -19.44 20.36 3.11
N LYS A 176 -18.15 20.55 2.80
CA LYS A 176 -17.69 21.51 1.79
C LYS A 176 -18.17 21.13 0.39
N LEU A 177 -18.07 19.85 0.00
CA LEU A 177 -18.49 19.39 -1.32
C LEU A 177 -20.01 19.49 -1.53
N VAL A 178 -20.81 19.17 -0.50
CA VAL A 178 -22.27 19.37 -0.51
C VAL A 178 -22.61 20.85 -0.64
N ARG A 179 -21.86 21.73 0.02
CA ARG A 179 -22.02 23.18 -0.14
C ARG A 179 -21.72 23.62 -1.57
N TYR A 180 -20.65 23.14 -2.20
CA TYR A 180 -20.34 23.46 -3.61
C TYR A 180 -21.42 22.96 -4.58
N GLU A 181 -22.02 21.79 -4.32
CA GLU A 181 -23.18 21.30 -5.08
C GLU A 181 -24.35 22.30 -5.00
N ALA A 182 -24.69 22.74 -3.79
CA ALA A 182 -25.78 23.69 -3.55
C ALA A 182 -25.50 25.05 -4.18
N GLU A 183 -24.26 25.56 -4.09
CA GLU A 183 -23.83 26.80 -4.72
C GLU A 183 -23.95 26.75 -6.25
N ASN A 184 -23.54 25.65 -6.89
CA ASN A 184 -23.73 25.51 -8.33
C ASN A 184 -25.20 25.52 -8.71
N LYS A 185 -26.06 24.80 -7.98
CA LYS A 185 -27.50 24.81 -8.22
C LYS A 185 -28.08 26.21 -8.09
N GLN A 186 -27.67 26.95 -7.07
CA GLN A 186 -28.09 28.34 -6.88
C GLN A 186 -27.68 29.23 -8.06
N ALA A 187 -26.45 29.08 -8.56
CA ALA A 187 -25.99 29.82 -9.74
C ALA A 187 -26.78 29.46 -11.00
N ASP A 188 -27.01 28.15 -11.23
CA ASP A 188 -27.82 27.67 -12.35
C ASP A 188 -29.24 28.23 -12.31
N ASP A 189 -29.91 28.17 -11.15
CA ASP A 189 -31.27 28.69 -10.96
C ASP A 189 -31.33 30.21 -11.22
N ALA A 190 -30.32 30.97 -10.76
CA ALA A 190 -30.23 32.41 -11.00
C ALA A 190 -30.02 32.75 -12.48
N LEU A 191 -29.16 31.99 -13.18
CA LEU A 191 -28.93 32.19 -14.62
C LEU A 191 -30.16 31.80 -15.46
N VAL A 192 -30.90 30.76 -15.06
CA VAL A 192 -32.19 30.42 -15.67
C VAL A 192 -33.21 31.54 -15.47
N GLN A 193 -33.32 32.08 -14.25
CA GLN A 193 -34.19 33.22 -13.98
C GLN A 193 -33.81 34.44 -14.83
N MET A 194 -32.53 34.78 -14.91
CA MET A 194 -32.04 35.87 -15.76
C MET A 194 -32.42 35.63 -17.23
N LYS A 195 -32.21 34.43 -17.76
CA LYS A 195 -32.58 34.06 -19.13
C LYS A 195 -34.08 34.22 -19.39
N GLN A 196 -34.93 33.80 -18.45
CA GLN A 196 -36.38 33.98 -18.55
C GLN A 196 -36.77 35.46 -18.57
N LEU A 197 -36.21 36.27 -17.68
CA LEU A 197 -36.46 37.71 -17.62
C LEU A 197 -36.02 38.44 -18.90
N ILE A 198 -34.87 38.08 -19.46
CA ILE A 198 -34.42 38.58 -20.77
C ILE A 198 -35.43 38.23 -21.87
N GLY A 199 -36.03 37.03 -21.82
CA GLY A 199 -37.07 36.60 -22.76
C GLY A 199 -38.36 37.42 -22.69
N LEU A 200 -38.65 38.07 -21.56
CA LEU A 200 -39.81 38.93 -21.37
C LEU A 200 -39.60 40.36 -21.89
N LEU A 201 -38.35 40.76 -22.17
CA LEU A 201 -38.07 42.09 -22.71
C LEU A 201 -38.64 42.21 -24.14
N PRO A 202 -39.37 43.29 -24.48
CA PRO A 202 -40.03 43.38 -25.77
C PRO A 202 -39.03 43.53 -26.91
N ALA A 203 -39.17 42.70 -27.94
CA ALA A 203 -38.25 42.68 -29.08
C ALA A 203 -38.57 43.73 -30.18
N ARG A 204 -39.65 44.51 -30.04
CA ARG A 204 -40.24 45.31 -31.14
C ARG A 204 -39.73 46.76 -31.24
N LEU A 205 -38.96 47.24 -30.27
CA LEU A 205 -38.40 48.59 -30.26
C LEU A 205 -36.88 48.52 -30.39
N ASP A 206 -36.27 49.24 -31.34
CA ASP A 206 -34.82 49.19 -31.61
C ASP A 206 -33.98 49.42 -30.34
N LYS A 207 -34.38 50.36 -29.48
CA LYS A 207 -33.73 50.61 -28.19
C LYS A 207 -33.85 49.47 -27.18
N GLN A 208 -34.95 48.71 -27.22
CA GLN A 208 -35.16 47.56 -26.33
C GLN A 208 -34.46 46.30 -26.85
N LYS A 209 -34.26 46.22 -28.17
CA LYS A 209 -33.42 45.18 -28.78
C LYS A 209 -31.96 45.33 -28.32
N GLU A 210 -31.40 46.54 -28.34
CA GLU A 210 -30.04 46.79 -27.83
C GLU A 210 -29.89 46.38 -26.35
N VAL A 211 -30.87 46.72 -25.51
CA VAL A 211 -30.87 46.34 -24.08
C VAL A 211 -30.94 44.82 -23.91
N ARG A 212 -31.80 44.13 -24.68
CA ARG A 212 -31.90 42.67 -24.65
C ARG A 212 -30.59 42.02 -25.08
N ASP A 213 -29.99 42.48 -26.17
CA ASP A 213 -28.74 41.94 -26.70
C ASP A 213 -27.59 42.14 -25.70
N ALA A 214 -27.52 43.30 -25.03
CA ALA A 214 -26.55 43.55 -23.97
C ALA A 214 -26.69 42.58 -22.78
N PHE A 215 -27.92 42.30 -22.32
CA PHE A 215 -28.14 41.31 -21.25
C PHE A 215 -27.86 39.87 -21.69
N GLN A 216 -28.08 39.54 -22.97
CA GLN A 216 -27.68 38.24 -23.51
C GLN A 216 -26.16 38.06 -23.52
N GLU A 217 -25.41 39.10 -23.86
CA GLU A 217 -23.95 39.10 -23.78
C GLU A 217 -23.47 38.91 -22.33
N LYS A 218 -24.05 39.65 -21.38
CA LYS A 218 -23.76 39.48 -19.94
C LYS A 218 -24.05 38.05 -19.47
N LEU A 219 -25.20 37.47 -19.83
CA LEU A 219 -25.57 36.09 -19.51
C LEU A 219 -24.54 35.08 -20.07
N ALA A 220 -24.11 35.25 -21.31
CA ALA A 220 -23.07 34.41 -21.90
C ALA A 220 -21.73 34.54 -21.17
N GLY A 221 -21.39 35.76 -20.74
CA GLY A 221 -20.25 36.04 -19.87
C GLY A 221 -20.33 35.28 -18.55
N TYR A 222 -21.47 35.32 -17.86
CA TYR A 222 -21.67 34.61 -16.60
C TYR A 222 -21.61 33.10 -16.74
N LEU A 223 -22.21 32.54 -17.80
CA LEU A 223 -22.10 31.11 -18.10
C LEU A 223 -20.63 30.70 -18.30
N LYS A 224 -19.84 31.52 -18.99
CA LYS A 224 -18.40 31.28 -19.17
C LYS A 224 -17.63 31.36 -17.86
N VAL A 225 -17.97 32.32 -16.99
CA VAL A 225 -17.36 32.42 -15.66
C VAL A 225 -17.69 31.17 -14.84
N LEU A 226 -18.96 30.77 -14.77
CA LEU A 226 -19.40 29.55 -14.05
C LEU A 226 -18.67 28.31 -14.56
N ASP A 227 -18.55 28.15 -15.89
CA ASP A 227 -17.82 27.04 -16.52
C ASP A 227 -16.30 27.04 -16.18
N SER A 228 -15.74 28.20 -15.87
CA SER A 228 -14.35 28.35 -15.47
C SER A 228 -14.09 28.14 -13.97
N LEU A 229 -15.13 28.18 -13.12
CA LEU A 229 -14.97 28.02 -11.67
C LEU A 229 -14.51 26.60 -11.31
N ARG A 230 -13.59 26.49 -10.35
CA ARG A 230 -13.04 25.24 -9.82
C ARG A 230 -13.11 25.26 -8.29
N PRO A 231 -14.23 24.86 -7.69
CA PRO A 231 -14.48 25.05 -6.26
C PRO A 231 -13.50 24.34 -5.33
N VAL A 232 -12.89 23.24 -5.78
CA VAL A 232 -11.94 22.45 -4.98
C VAL A 232 -10.51 22.89 -5.26
N SER A 233 -10.18 23.15 -6.53
CA SER A 233 -8.81 23.42 -6.95
C SER A 233 -8.39 24.90 -6.89
N ASP A 234 -9.34 25.84 -6.83
CA ASP A 234 -9.08 27.28 -6.86
C ASP A 234 -9.20 27.91 -5.46
N PRO A 235 -8.11 28.42 -4.86
CA PRO A 235 -8.15 29.04 -3.55
C PRO A 235 -9.01 30.32 -3.51
N ASP A 236 -9.16 31.01 -4.65
CA ASP A 236 -9.92 32.25 -4.76
C ASP A 236 -11.39 31.98 -5.16
N TYR A 237 -11.82 30.71 -5.18
CA TYR A 237 -13.16 30.30 -5.59
C TYR A 237 -14.25 31.11 -4.89
N ALA A 238 -14.20 31.22 -3.56
CA ALA A 238 -15.26 31.86 -2.78
C ALA A 238 -15.50 33.30 -3.23
N THR A 239 -14.41 34.06 -3.46
CA THR A 239 -14.48 35.44 -3.94
C THR A 239 -15.01 35.52 -5.38
N LYS A 240 -14.55 34.64 -6.28
CA LYS A 240 -15.03 34.61 -7.67
C LYS A 240 -16.50 34.25 -7.76
N PHE A 241 -16.96 33.30 -6.94
CA PHE A 241 -18.35 32.90 -6.86
C PHE A 241 -19.23 34.01 -6.30
N GLU A 242 -18.79 34.70 -5.23
CA GLU A 242 -19.52 35.84 -4.66
C GLU A 242 -19.64 37.00 -5.68
N GLN A 243 -18.57 37.29 -6.42
CA GLN A 243 -18.58 38.28 -7.50
C GLN A 243 -19.56 37.90 -8.62
N LEU A 244 -19.57 36.63 -9.04
CA LEU A 244 -20.53 36.11 -10.02
C LEU A 244 -21.97 36.31 -9.53
N MET A 245 -22.28 35.87 -8.31
CA MET A 245 -23.65 35.95 -7.78
C MET A 245 -24.12 37.38 -7.54
N THR A 246 -23.21 38.28 -7.16
CA THR A 246 -23.50 39.71 -7.01
C THR A 246 -23.77 40.35 -8.37
N GLY A 247 -22.97 40.04 -9.39
CA GLY A 247 -23.19 40.52 -10.77
C GLY A 247 -24.52 40.05 -11.35
N VAL A 248 -24.79 38.74 -11.26
CA VAL A 248 -26.07 38.15 -11.71
C VAL A 248 -27.26 38.77 -10.97
N GLY A 249 -27.16 38.94 -9.65
CA GLY A 249 -28.22 39.55 -8.84
C GLY A 249 -28.48 41.02 -9.21
N ALA A 250 -27.43 41.80 -9.48
CA ALA A 250 -27.56 43.18 -9.92
C ALA A 250 -28.27 43.28 -11.28
N ASP A 251 -27.86 42.46 -12.26
CA ASP A 251 -28.48 42.46 -13.59
C ASP A 251 -29.92 41.95 -13.57
N ILE A 252 -30.25 40.95 -12.75
CA ILE A 252 -31.64 40.50 -12.56
C ILE A 252 -32.52 41.66 -12.06
N ASN A 253 -32.03 42.47 -11.12
CA ASN A 253 -32.77 43.63 -10.61
C ASN A 253 -32.87 44.75 -11.65
N GLU A 254 -31.83 44.96 -12.45
CA GLU A 254 -31.84 45.91 -13.56
C GLU A 254 -32.89 45.52 -14.62
N ILE A 255 -32.95 44.24 -15.01
CA ILE A 255 -33.96 43.73 -15.95
C ILE A 255 -35.38 43.91 -15.38
N LYS A 256 -35.59 43.62 -14.09
CA LYS A 256 -36.90 43.85 -13.44
C LYS A 256 -37.30 45.32 -13.48
N GLY A 257 -36.39 46.25 -13.20
CA GLY A 257 -36.65 47.69 -13.30
C GLY A 257 -36.98 48.13 -14.74
N ALA A 258 -36.30 47.56 -15.74
CA ALA A 258 -36.61 47.79 -17.14
C ALA A 258 -38.01 47.27 -17.54
N LEU A 259 -38.45 46.14 -16.96
CA LEU A 259 -39.79 45.60 -17.17
C LEU A 259 -40.88 46.46 -16.51
N GLU A 260 -40.65 47.02 -15.32
CA GLU A 260 -41.58 47.90 -14.60
C GLU A 260 -41.78 49.27 -15.30
N THR A 261 -40.69 49.85 -15.80
CA THR A 261 -40.75 51.09 -16.61
C THR A 261 -41.46 50.86 -17.94
N THR A 262 -41.37 49.65 -18.50
CA THR A 262 -42.09 49.27 -19.71
C THR A 262 -43.56 48.95 -19.44
N SER A 263 -43.91 48.40 -18.27
CA SER A 263 -45.31 48.07 -17.92
C SER A 263 -46.15 49.30 -17.57
N THR A 264 -45.55 50.35 -17.01
CA THR A 264 -46.21 51.65 -16.78
C THR A 264 -46.50 52.41 -18.08
N ALA A 265 -45.76 52.14 -19.16
CA ALA A 265 -46.03 52.67 -20.51
C ALA A 265 -47.07 51.85 -21.31
N ARG A 266 -47.51 50.70 -20.79
CA ARG A 266 -48.30 49.70 -21.53
C ARG A 266 -49.68 49.43 -20.91
N LYS A 267 -50.39 50.51 -20.53
CA LYS A 267 -51.87 50.52 -20.57
C LYS A 267 -52.37 50.90 -21.97
N ALA A 268 -51.95 50.14 -22.99
CA ALA A 268 -52.55 50.07 -24.31
C ALA A 268 -51.82 48.99 -25.12
N GLY A 269 -52.57 48.00 -25.61
CA GLY A 269 -52.11 47.16 -26.73
C GLY A 269 -51.63 45.76 -26.36
N ASP A 270 -52.61 44.87 -26.29
CA ASP A 270 -52.72 43.51 -26.84
C ASP A 270 -51.60 42.46 -26.73
N GLN A 271 -52.11 41.28 -26.39
CA GLN A 271 -51.50 39.96 -26.39
C GLN A 271 -51.24 39.46 -27.81
N GLU A 272 -50.14 38.74 -27.99
CA GLU A 272 -50.12 37.53 -28.81
C GLU A 272 -48.89 36.72 -28.42
N GLY A 273 -49.11 35.45 -28.08
CA GLY A 273 -48.05 34.50 -27.77
C GLY A 273 -47.60 33.76 -29.03
N GLU A 274 -46.39 33.20 -28.99
CA GLU A 274 -46.11 31.96 -29.68
C GLU A 274 -44.81 31.31 -29.15
N ASP A 275 -44.79 30.00 -29.39
CA ASP A 275 -43.96 28.92 -28.89
C ASP A 275 -42.48 28.97 -29.33
N VAL A 276 -41.65 28.07 -28.78
CA VAL A 276 -40.65 27.24 -29.52
C VAL A 276 -39.50 26.73 -28.62
N SER A 277 -39.52 25.40 -28.54
CA SER A 277 -38.52 24.36 -28.27
C SER A 277 -37.03 24.56 -28.63
N SER A 278 -36.20 23.91 -27.78
CA SER A 278 -35.07 22.99 -28.07
C SER A 278 -33.99 23.35 -29.10
N TYR A 279 -32.73 23.33 -28.66
CA TYR A 279 -31.63 22.65 -29.38
C TYR A 279 -30.58 22.11 -28.40
N GLY A 280 -30.24 20.83 -28.54
CA GLY A 280 -29.04 20.22 -27.98
C GLY A 280 -27.90 20.18 -29.02
N VAL A 281 -26.67 19.98 -28.56
CA VAL A 281 -25.57 19.39 -29.35
C VAL A 281 -24.63 18.64 -28.39
N ASN A 282 -24.17 17.49 -28.87
CA ASN A 282 -23.33 16.48 -28.22
C ASN A 282 -21.88 16.56 -28.82
N PRO A 283 -20.94 15.63 -28.57
CA PRO A 283 -19.67 15.88 -27.87
C PRO A 283 -18.41 15.69 -28.74
N LEU A 284 -17.20 15.97 -28.21
CA LEU A 284 -15.95 15.19 -28.39
C LEU A 284 -14.69 15.98 -27.99
N ALA A 285 -13.84 15.38 -27.14
CA ALA A 285 -12.54 14.83 -27.53
C ALA A 285 -11.60 14.69 -26.31
N ALA A 286 -11.15 13.45 -26.11
CA ALA A 286 -10.21 13.04 -25.09
C ALA A 286 -8.78 13.55 -25.33
N MET A 287 -8.05 13.84 -24.25
CA MET A 287 -6.59 13.94 -24.28
C MET A 287 -5.97 12.87 -23.37
N ALA A 288 -4.98 12.19 -23.94
CA ALA A 288 -4.27 11.06 -23.37
C ALA A 288 -3.29 11.47 -22.27
N VAL A 289 -3.14 10.60 -21.28
CA VAL A 289 -2.20 10.67 -20.17
C VAL A 289 -0.82 10.17 -20.64
N PRO A 290 0.30 10.83 -20.30
CA PRO A 290 1.64 10.36 -20.63
C PRO A 290 2.08 9.15 -19.77
N PRO A 291 2.97 8.28 -20.29
CA PRO A 291 3.37 7.06 -19.59
C PRO A 291 4.30 7.33 -18.40
N VAL A 292 4.05 6.57 -17.34
CA VAL A 292 4.79 6.49 -16.08
C VAL A 292 6.24 6.04 -16.33
N GLY A 293 7.18 6.69 -15.65
CA GLY A 293 8.62 6.42 -15.72
C GLY A 293 8.96 4.95 -15.40
N GLN A 294 9.88 4.39 -16.19
CA GLN A 294 10.36 3.03 -16.00
C GLN A 294 11.21 2.92 -14.72
N PRO A 295 10.94 1.95 -13.83
CA PRO A 295 11.79 1.68 -12.69
C PRO A 295 13.13 1.08 -13.13
N ILE A 296 14.17 1.42 -12.36
CA ILE A 296 15.54 0.91 -12.45
C ILE A 296 15.55 -0.61 -12.71
N GLY A 297 16.31 -1.03 -13.72
CA GLY A 297 16.28 -2.39 -14.25
C GLY A 297 16.56 -3.47 -13.21
N LYS A 298 15.57 -4.35 -12.98
CA LYS A 298 15.63 -5.51 -12.07
C LYS A 298 16.91 -6.37 -12.23
N GLN A 299 17.52 -6.37 -13.41
CA GLN A 299 18.73 -7.16 -13.72
C GLN A 299 19.99 -6.76 -12.95
N GLU A 300 20.16 -5.50 -12.54
CA GLU A 300 21.35 -5.05 -11.82
C GLU A 300 21.26 -5.36 -10.31
N ALA A 301 20.06 -5.22 -9.74
CA ALA A 301 19.77 -5.59 -8.35
C ALA A 301 19.90 -7.11 -8.12
N ASP A 302 19.42 -7.92 -9.06
CA ASP A 302 19.48 -9.39 -8.97
C ASP A 302 20.90 -9.96 -9.10
N LYS A 303 21.84 -9.20 -9.70
CA LYS A 303 23.25 -9.60 -9.81
C LYS A 303 24.02 -9.27 -8.52
N ALA A 304 23.72 -8.12 -7.89
CA ALA A 304 24.30 -7.73 -6.61
C ALA A 304 23.90 -8.67 -5.45
N MET A 305 22.62 -9.05 -5.36
CA MET A 305 22.13 -9.99 -4.34
C MET A 305 22.76 -11.39 -4.45
N ARG A 306 23.06 -11.84 -5.67
CA ARG A 306 23.68 -13.16 -5.94
C ARG A 306 25.12 -13.22 -5.45
N ASN A 307 25.88 -12.16 -5.69
CA ASN A 307 27.28 -12.07 -5.26
C ASN A 307 27.41 -12.01 -3.73
N LEU A 308 26.48 -11.34 -3.05
CA LEU A 308 26.44 -11.29 -1.59
C LEU A 308 26.11 -12.67 -0.98
N ARG A 309 25.19 -13.43 -1.60
CA ARG A 309 24.89 -14.82 -1.19
C ARG A 309 26.09 -15.75 -1.34
N TRP A 310 26.84 -15.68 -2.43
CA TRP A 310 28.03 -16.51 -2.63
C TRP A 310 29.16 -16.19 -1.65
N PHE A 311 29.35 -14.91 -1.30
CA PHE A 311 30.33 -14.50 -0.29
C PHE A 311 29.96 -15.03 1.11
N TRP A 312 28.68 -14.97 1.48
CA TRP A 312 28.19 -15.56 2.72
C TRP A 312 28.35 -17.08 2.73
N ILE A 313 27.98 -17.77 1.66
CA ILE A 313 28.12 -19.23 1.56
C ILE A 313 29.61 -19.65 1.60
N GLY A 314 30.48 -18.91 0.91
CA GLY A 314 31.92 -19.21 0.86
C GLY A 314 32.62 -19.04 2.21
N SER A 315 32.35 -17.94 2.93
CA SER A 315 32.91 -17.73 4.27
C SER A 315 32.40 -18.77 5.28
N TYR A 316 31.13 -19.18 5.16
CA TYR A 316 30.57 -20.29 5.94
C TYR A 316 31.23 -21.62 5.61
N ALA A 317 31.42 -21.94 4.33
CA ALA A 317 32.03 -23.20 3.92
C ALA A 317 33.45 -23.37 4.45
N VAL A 318 34.25 -22.30 4.47
CA VAL A 318 35.63 -22.33 5.00
C VAL A 318 35.64 -22.57 6.50
N ALA A 319 34.85 -21.81 7.27
CA ALA A 319 34.78 -21.99 8.73
C ALA A 319 34.28 -23.39 9.11
N LEU A 320 33.27 -23.89 8.41
CA LEU A 320 32.70 -25.22 8.61
C LEU A 320 33.70 -26.33 8.25
N THR A 321 34.46 -26.17 7.18
CA THR A 321 35.49 -27.14 6.78
C THR A 321 36.61 -27.20 7.81
N LEU A 322 37.08 -26.06 8.33
CA LEU A 322 38.10 -26.01 9.37
C LEU A 322 37.63 -26.65 10.68
N LEU A 323 36.38 -26.40 11.07
CA LEU A 323 35.83 -26.96 12.30
C LEU A 323 35.53 -28.45 12.18
N ALA A 324 35.08 -28.88 10.99
CA ALA A 324 34.92 -30.28 10.65
C ALA A 324 36.25 -31.03 10.67
N LEU A 325 37.31 -30.44 10.12
CA LEU A 325 38.66 -31.01 10.16
C LEU A 325 39.19 -31.12 11.60
N ALA A 326 38.93 -30.12 12.45
CA ALA A 326 39.33 -30.16 13.86
C ALA A 326 38.59 -31.29 14.62
N GLY A 327 37.27 -31.41 14.46
CA GLY A 327 36.49 -32.49 15.08
C GLY A 327 36.87 -33.87 14.56
N PHE A 328 37.13 -33.98 13.25
CA PHE A 328 37.59 -35.21 12.64
C PHE A 328 38.98 -35.63 13.16
N ASN A 329 39.89 -34.68 13.33
CA ASN A 329 41.20 -34.96 13.90
C ASN A 329 41.08 -35.46 15.35
N GLU A 330 40.32 -34.76 16.19
CA GLU A 330 40.21 -35.03 17.62
C GLU A 330 39.39 -36.29 17.95
N LEU A 331 38.36 -36.59 17.16
CA LEU A 331 37.45 -37.70 17.46
C LEU A 331 37.73 -38.95 16.65
N TYR A 332 38.31 -38.82 15.45
CA TYR A 332 38.59 -39.95 14.58
C TYR A 332 40.08 -40.25 14.43
N VAL A 333 40.97 -39.26 14.25
CA VAL A 333 42.40 -39.53 14.00
C VAL A 333 43.10 -40.04 15.26
N THR A 334 42.92 -39.36 16.40
CA THR A 334 43.57 -39.68 17.69
C THR A 334 43.02 -40.94 18.35
N LYS A 335 41.74 -41.30 18.13
CA LYS A 335 41.14 -42.55 18.62
C LYS A 335 41.47 -43.72 17.70
N LEU A 336 42.46 -44.53 18.10
CA LEU A 336 42.85 -45.76 17.38
C LEU A 336 41.75 -46.84 17.36
N THR A 337 40.88 -46.89 18.37
CA THR A 337 39.77 -47.85 18.50
C THR A 337 38.46 -47.37 17.88
N PHE A 338 38.46 -46.26 17.14
CA PHE A 338 37.25 -45.69 16.56
C PHE A 338 36.51 -46.70 15.67
N GLY A 339 35.25 -46.96 15.98
CA GLY A 339 34.42 -47.97 15.33
C GLY A 339 34.29 -49.28 16.10
N ALA A 340 34.99 -49.42 17.24
CA ALA A 340 34.75 -50.51 18.19
C ALA A 340 33.38 -50.38 18.87
N THR A 341 32.88 -49.16 19.02
CA THR A 341 31.54 -48.85 19.57
C THR A 341 30.81 -47.93 18.59
N PRO A 342 30.31 -48.45 17.44
CA PRO A 342 29.86 -47.63 16.33
C PRO A 342 28.80 -46.61 16.76
N TRP A 343 27.81 -47.00 17.56
CA TRP A 343 26.78 -46.06 18.02
C TRP A 343 27.34 -44.87 18.80
N ALA A 344 28.19 -45.12 19.80
CA ALA A 344 28.78 -44.06 20.63
C ALA A 344 29.76 -43.19 19.82
N ASP A 345 30.57 -43.80 18.96
CA ASP A 345 31.58 -43.12 18.16
C ASP A 345 30.95 -42.21 17.08
N TYR A 346 29.91 -42.69 16.38
CA TYR A 346 29.19 -41.88 15.39
C TYR A 346 28.27 -40.84 16.06
N ALA A 347 27.65 -41.14 17.20
CA ALA A 347 26.88 -40.17 17.97
C ALA A 347 27.76 -39.03 18.51
N ALA A 348 29.00 -39.32 18.93
CA ALA A 348 29.95 -38.29 19.35
C ALA A 348 30.34 -37.35 18.19
N LEU A 349 30.55 -37.87 16.98
CA LEU A 349 30.81 -37.04 15.79
C LEU A 349 29.60 -36.17 15.41
N LEU A 350 28.39 -36.73 15.51
CA LEU A 350 27.17 -36.00 15.23
C LEU A 350 26.95 -34.91 16.29
N ALA A 351 27.10 -35.24 17.57
CA ALA A 351 27.01 -34.31 18.69
C ALA A 351 28.08 -33.22 18.62
N TRP A 352 29.29 -33.53 18.16
CA TRP A 352 30.34 -32.55 17.91
C TRP A 352 29.97 -31.61 16.76
N GLY A 353 29.54 -32.15 15.61
CA GLY A 353 29.07 -31.35 14.48
C GLY A 353 27.89 -30.44 14.82
N PHE A 354 26.99 -30.90 15.69
CA PHE A 354 25.86 -30.12 16.20
C PHE A 354 26.28 -29.06 17.24
N GLY A 355 27.11 -29.45 18.22
CA GLY A 355 27.57 -28.58 19.30
C GLY A 355 28.51 -27.47 18.83
N ALA A 356 29.31 -27.75 17.80
CA ALA A 356 30.13 -26.82 17.04
C ALA A 356 29.34 -25.62 16.50
N GLU A 357 28.18 -25.87 15.90
CA GLU A 357 27.33 -24.81 15.33
C GLU A 357 26.60 -24.04 16.44
N ALA A 358 26.21 -24.71 17.53
CA ALA A 358 25.62 -24.06 18.70
C ALA A 358 26.60 -23.09 19.40
N THR A 359 27.87 -23.49 19.57
CA THR A 359 28.92 -22.61 20.13
C THR A 359 29.23 -21.46 19.17
N ARG A 360 29.34 -21.73 17.86
CA ARG A 360 29.55 -20.68 16.86
C ARG A 360 28.40 -19.68 16.80
N ALA A 361 27.15 -20.11 16.87
CA ALA A 361 25.99 -19.22 16.89
C ALA A 361 26.03 -18.27 18.11
N ALA A 362 26.48 -18.77 19.27
CA ALA A 362 26.68 -17.94 20.46
C ALA A 362 27.86 -16.98 20.29
N VAL A 363 29.01 -17.43 19.76
CA VAL A 363 30.18 -16.55 19.54
C VAL A 363 29.90 -15.49 18.48
N THR A 364 29.22 -15.81 17.39
CA THR A 364 28.86 -14.81 16.35
C THR A 364 27.83 -13.80 16.83
N GLU A 365 26.94 -14.17 17.76
CA GLU A 365 25.99 -13.25 18.40
C GLU A 365 26.69 -12.32 19.40
N VAL A 366 27.68 -12.84 20.15
CA VAL A 366 28.55 -12.03 21.03
C VAL A 366 29.44 -11.08 20.22
N VAL A 367 30.04 -11.55 19.12
CA VAL A 367 30.87 -10.74 18.23
C VAL A 367 30.06 -9.71 17.46
N ARG A 368 28.80 -10.00 17.10
CA ARG A 368 27.90 -9.03 16.45
C ARG A 368 27.38 -7.96 17.43
N ASN A 369 27.27 -8.30 18.72
CA ASN A 369 26.93 -7.34 19.79
C ASN A 369 28.15 -6.56 20.31
N TRP A 370 29.37 -6.99 19.97
CA TRP A 370 30.57 -6.15 20.02
C TRP A 370 30.68 -5.38 18.70
N GLU A 371 30.08 -4.18 18.64
CA GLU A 371 30.34 -3.22 17.56
C GLU A 371 31.82 -2.82 17.56
N ILE A 372 32.68 -3.62 16.92
CA ILE A 372 34.05 -3.24 16.61
C ILE A 372 34.01 -2.44 15.30
N PRO A 373 34.39 -1.15 15.31
CA PRO A 373 34.43 -0.34 14.11
C PRO A 373 35.59 -0.84 13.24
N PHE A 374 35.30 -1.64 12.21
CA PHE A 374 36.27 -1.86 11.15
C PHE A 374 36.27 -0.61 10.28
N GLY A 375 37.36 0.16 10.40
CA GLY A 375 37.55 1.44 9.74
C GLY A 375 37.27 1.39 8.24
N GLN A 376 36.51 2.38 7.79
CA GLN A 376 36.50 2.82 6.40
C GLN A 376 37.88 3.43 6.11
N ASN A 377 38.57 2.87 5.11
CA ASN A 377 39.52 3.60 4.29
C ASN A 377 39.05 3.49 2.84
#